data_AF-A0A4R4F6G0-F1
#
_entry.id   AF-A0A4R4F6G0-F1
#
_cell.length_a   1.000
_cell.length_b   1.000
_cell.length_c   1.000
_cell.angle_alpha   90.00
_cell.angle_beta   90.00
_cell.angle_gamma   90.00
#
_symmetry.space_group_name_H-M   'P 1'
#
loop_
_entity.id
_entity.type
_entity.pdbx_description
1 polymer ?
#
loop_
_entity_poly.entity_id
_entity_poly.type
_entity_poly.pdbx_seq_one_letter_code
_entity_poly.pdbx_strand_id
1 'polypeptide(L)' 'MQYIKKLKLFNFKRFRKFEVEFSSETNTIIGDNESGKSSILQAIERVARTGKRAGSKFLGCASYPKCKFTRSA' A
#
# COMPACT_ATOMS: atom_id res chain seq x y z
N MET A 1 9.75 16.63 7.75
CA MET A 1 9.10 15.43 8.32
C MET A 1 8.82 14.44 7.19
N GLN A 2 9.15 13.16 7.36
CA GLN A 2 8.96 12.15 6.29
C GLN A 2 7.53 11.60 6.37
N TYR A 3 6.78 11.67 5.26
CA TYR A 3 5.41 11.15 5.17
C TYR A 3 5.14 10.61 3.75
N ILE A 4 4.11 9.77 3.61
CA ILE A 4 3.67 9.26 2.32
C ILE A 4 2.87 10.35 1.62
N LYS A 5 3.34 10.90 0.49
CA LYS A 5 2.61 11.93 -0.26
C LYS A 5 1.41 11.38 -1.04
N LYS A 6 1.55 10.16 -1.55
CA LYS A 6 0.60 9.58 -2.51
C LYS A 6 0.60 8.07 -2.45
N LEU A 7 -0.59 7.47 -2.51
CA LEU A 7 -0.76 6.02 -2.66
C LEU A 7 -1.50 5.75 -3.96
N LYS A 8 -0.90 4.90 -4.80
CA LYS A 8 -1.54 4.37 -6.01
C LYS A 8 -1.63 2.86 -5.90
N LEU A 9 -2.83 2.31 -6.03
CA LEU A 9 -3.09 0.88 -6.03
C LEU A 9 -3.55 0.46 -7.43
N PHE A 10 -2.93 -0.59 -7.95
CA PHE A 10 -3.31 -1.22 -9.21
C PHE A 10 -3.47 -2.72 -8.97
N ASN A 11 -4.65 -3.27 -9.29
CA ASN A 11 -5.01 -4.67 -9.08
C ASN A 11 -4.67 -5.19 -7.67
N PHE A 12 -4.91 -4.38 -6.64
CA PHE A 12 -4.61 -4.71 -5.25
C PHE A 12 -5.88 -5.01 -4.46
N LYS A 13 -6.08 -6.28 -4.12
CA LYS A 13 -7.31 -6.77 -3.47
C LYS A 13 -8.54 -6.33 -4.28
N ARG A 14 -9.47 -5.59 -3.67
CA ARG A 14 -10.67 -5.09 -4.36
C ARG A 14 -10.42 -3.87 -5.26
N PHE A 15 -9.27 -3.21 -5.14
CA PHE A 15 -8.99 -2.01 -5.93
C PHE A 15 -8.34 -2.40 -7.25
N ARG A 16 -9.12 -2.31 -8.35
CA ARG A 16 -8.57 -2.39 -9.72
C ARG A 16 -7.63 -1.22 -10.00
N LYS A 17 -8.07 -0.01 -9.66
CA LYS A 17 -7.29 1.23 -9.69
C LYS A 17 -7.78 2.15 -8.57
N PHE A 18 -6.87 2.68 -7.77
CA PHE A 18 -7.18 3.64 -6.71
C PHE A 18 -5.99 4.58 -6.52
N GLU A 19 -6.26 5.87 -6.32
CA GLU A 19 -5.23 6.91 -6.18
C GLU A 19 -5.70 7.92 -5.15
N VAL A 20 -4.84 8.24 -4.18
CA VAL A 20 -5.11 9.22 -3.13
C VAL A 20 -3.84 9.96 -2.75
N GLU A 21 -3.98 11.24 -2.43
CA GLU A 21 -2.91 12.10 -1.92
C GLU A 21 -3.12 12.33 -0.42
N PHE A 22 -2.02 12.39 0.33
CA PHE A 22 -2.07 12.61 1.77
C PHE A 22 -1.42 13.95 2.12
N SER A 23 -1.92 14.57 3.18
CA SER A 23 -1.25 15.71 3.81
C SER A 23 -0.15 15.22 4.77
N SER A 24 0.74 16.13 5.16
CA SER A 24 1.71 15.90 6.24
C SER A 24 1.07 15.88 7.64
N GLU A 25 -0.23 16.13 7.73
CA GLU A 25 -1.00 16.13 8.96
C GLU A 25 -1.75 14.80 9.16
N THR A 26 -2.73 14.78 10.06
CA THR A 26 -3.59 13.61 10.27
C THR A 26 -4.54 13.43 9.09
N ASN A 27 -4.51 12.25 8.48
CA ASN A 27 -5.39 11.90 7.36
C ASN A 27 -6.46 10.91 7.84
N THR A 28 -7.73 11.12 7.46
CA THR A 28 -8.86 10.26 7.87
C THR A 28 -9.37 9.44 6.69
N ILE A 29 -9.53 8.13 6.88
CA ILE A 29 -10.06 7.21 5.85
C ILE A 29 -11.49 6.81 6.24
N ILE A 30 -12.48 7.29 5.47
CA ILE A 30 -13.92 7.09 5.73
C ILE A 30 -14.53 6.22 4.62
N GLY A 31 -15.59 5.50 4.95
CA GLY A 31 -16.33 4.65 4.02
C GLY A 31 -17.11 3.57 4.75
N ASP A 32 -17.97 2.86 4.02
CA ASP A 32 -18.80 1.79 4.59
C ASP A 32 -18.00 0.57 5.01
N ASN A 33 -18.66 -0.35 5.70
CA ASN A 33 -18.12 -1.69 5.88
C ASN A 33 -17.84 -2.33 4.52
N GLU A 34 -16.75 -3.10 4.44
CA GLU A 34 -16.35 -3.74 3.19
C GLU A 34 -16.13 -2.80 1.99
N SER A 35 -15.89 -1.50 2.22
CA SER A 35 -15.46 -0.57 1.16
C SER A 35 -13.98 -0.72 0.78
N GLY A 36 -13.16 -1.27 1.68
CA GLY A 36 -11.73 -1.52 1.43
C GLY A 36 -10.77 -0.73 2.31
N LYS A 37 -11.26 -0.02 3.33
CA LYS A 37 -10.44 0.74 4.30
C LYS A 37 -9.27 -0.08 4.88
N SER A 38 -9.52 -1.31 5.34
CA SER A 38 -8.45 -2.19 5.84
C SER A 38 -7.45 -2.61 4.76
N SER A 39 -7.87 -2.66 3.49
CA SER A 39 -6.95 -2.93 2.37
C SER A 39 -6.02 -1.74 2.11
N ILE A 40 -6.51 -0.51 2.27
CA ILE A 40 -5.68 0.71 2.17
C ILE A 40 -4.62 0.71 3.27
N LEU A 41 -4.99 0.44 4.52
CA LEU A 41 -4.05 0.37 5.64
C LEU A 41 -2.98 -0.71 5.43
N GLN A 42 -3.36 -1.89 4.94
CA GLN A 42 -2.41 -2.95 4.61
C GLN A 42 -1.48 -2.58 3.45
N ALA A 43 -1.94 -1.79 2.48
CA ALA A 43 -1.06 -1.27 1.44
C ALA A 43 -0.05 -0.30 2.04
N ILE A 44 -0.51 0.65 2.86
CA ILE A 44 0.35 1.62 3.57
C ILE A 44 1.42 0.88 4.40
N GLU A 45 1.03 -0.10 5.22
CA GLU A 45 1.95 -0.91 6.02
C GLU A 45 3.04 -1.59 5.16
N ARG A 46 2.66 -2.11 3.99
CA ARG A 46 3.60 -2.75 3.05
C ARG A 46 4.63 -1.77 2.48
N VAL A 47 4.23 -0.54 2.18
CA VAL A 47 5.13 0.46 1.59
C VAL A 47 5.94 1.21 2.66
N ALA A 48 5.36 1.40 3.85
CA ALA A 48 5.98 2.08 4.98
C ALA A 48 7.01 1.20 5.71
N ARG A 49 7.09 -0.10 5.39
CA ARG A 49 8.02 -1.03 6.03
C ARG A 49 9.47 -0.55 5.92
N THR A 50 10.12 -0.36 7.05
CA THR A 50 11.53 0.02 7.17
C THR A 50 12.43 -1.23 7.24
N GLY A 51 13.55 -1.20 6.51
CA GLY A 51 14.50 -2.32 6.34
C GLY A 51 15.36 -2.12 5.09
N LYS A 52 16.25 -3.06 4.72
CA LYS A 52 17.16 -2.94 3.55
C LYS A 52 16.47 -2.63 2.20
N ARG A 53 15.14 -2.74 2.14
CA ARG A 53 14.29 -2.55 0.95
C ARG A 53 13.30 -1.38 1.11
N ALA A 54 13.44 -0.55 2.14
CA ALA A 54 12.62 0.64 2.30
C ALA A 54 12.82 1.57 1.10
N GLY A 55 11.73 1.89 0.39
CA GLY A 55 11.76 2.71 -0.84
C GLY A 55 11.96 1.94 -2.15
N SER A 56 12.11 0.61 -2.14
CA SER A 56 12.08 -0.16 -3.39
C SER A 56 10.64 -0.33 -3.89
N LYS A 57 10.45 -0.31 -5.22
CA LYS A 57 9.12 -0.51 -5.84
C LYS A 57 8.57 -1.87 -5.40
N PHE A 58 7.45 -1.87 -4.67
CA PHE A 58 6.71 -3.09 -4.37
C PHE A 58 6.00 -3.57 -5.65
N LEU A 59 6.68 -4.45 -6.38
CA LEU A 59 6.12 -5.20 -7.50
C LEU A 59 5.29 -6.33 -6.87
N GLY A 60 3.95 -6.26 -6.98
CA GLY A 60 3.02 -7.09 -6.24
C GLY A 60 3.30 -8.61 -6.30
N CYS A 61 2.76 -9.34 -5.32
CA CYS A 61 2.87 -10.80 -5.22
C CYS A 61 1.48 -11.42 -5.30
N ALA A 62 1.29 -12.40 -6.19
CA ALA A 62 0.01 -13.06 -6.43
C ALA A 62 -0.44 -14.03 -5.30
N SER A 63 0.44 -14.37 -4.33
CA SER A 63 0.14 -15.39 -3.30
C SER A 63 0.72 -15.03 -1.93
N TYR A 64 0.39 -13.85 -1.41
CA TYR A 64 0.70 -13.46 -0.03
C TYR A 64 -0.12 -14.29 0.98
N PRO A 65 0.45 -14.76 2.11
CA PRO A 65 1.74 -14.39 2.74
C PRO A 65 2.96 -15.23 2.34
N LYS A 66 2.83 -16.24 1.47
CA LYS A 66 3.92 -17.18 1.12
C LYS A 66 4.97 -16.60 0.16
N CYS A 67 5.10 -15.28 0.06
CA CYS A 67 5.99 -14.62 -0.88
C CYS A 67 7.45 -14.75 -0.42
N LYS A 68 8.15 -15.81 -0.85
CA LYS A 68 9.54 -16.03 -0.44
C LYS A 68 10.56 -15.19 -1.23
N PHE A 69 10.32 -14.79 -2.49
CA PHE A 69 11.37 -14.18 -3.32
C PHE A 69 10.88 -13.24 -4.44
N THR A 70 10.23 -12.12 -4.15
CA THR A 70 10.05 -11.09 -5.21
C THR A 70 11.36 -10.31 -5.42
N ARG A 71 12.24 -10.85 -6.26
CA ARG A 71 13.12 -10.07 -7.15
C ARG A 71 12.72 -10.43 -8.58
N SER A 72 12.59 -9.44 -9.44
CA SER A 72 12.65 -9.63 -10.88
C SER A 72 13.36 -8.41 -11.45
N ALA A 73 14.45 -8.72 -12.19
CA ALA A 73 15.43 -7.88 -12.88
C ALA A 73 15.25 -6.36 -12.81
#